data_AF-A0A562HLX3-F1
#
_entry.id   AF-A0A562HLX3-F1
#
_cell.length_a   1.000
_cell.length_b   1.000
_cell.length_c   1.000
_cell.angle_alpha   90.00
_cell.angle_beta   90.00
_cell.angle_gamma   90.00
#
_symmetry.space_group_name_H-M   'P 1'
#
loop_
_entity.id
_entity.type
_entity.pdbx_description
1 polymer ?
#
loop_
_entity_poly.entity_id
_entity_poly.type
_entity_poly.pdbx_seq_one_letter_code
_entity_poly.pdbx_strand_id
1 'polypeptide(L)'
;MRENANRDGPKTQKRSVVFPIETLEQIEKLAAKKNVFASDIIREFVDKGLAINSYEENIDTITAIIHQEIESSIKALANRLAGMINRITIISAAGYYANIGIISDLIDKDRYSSFEKIERLARKRALNYANMKSSDALSIFMNDEEMKKAIDEVKGGATSNVDSDV
;
A
#
# COMPACT_ATOMS: atom_id res chain seq x y z
N MET A 1 65.42 19.04 39.61
CA MET A 1 63.97 18.75 39.74
C MET A 1 63.64 17.64 38.76
N ARG A 2 63.10 16.51 39.22
CA ARG A 2 62.70 15.39 38.35
C ARG A 2 61.27 15.66 37.87
N GLU A 3 61.13 15.90 36.57
CA GLU A 3 59.85 16.14 35.92
C GLU A 3 59.11 14.81 35.77
N ASN A 4 58.03 14.63 36.52
CA ASN A 4 57.17 13.45 36.43
C ASN A 4 56.34 13.57 35.15
N ALA A 5 56.77 12.85 34.11
CA ALA A 5 56.03 12.70 32.87
C ALA A 5 54.66 12.05 33.14
N ASN A 6 53.66 12.73 32.60
CA ASN A 6 52.23 12.47 32.58
C ASN A 6 51.83 10.98 32.53
N ARG A 7 51.07 10.51 33.54
CA ARG A 7 50.44 9.18 33.57
C ARG A 7 48.99 9.27 33.12
N ASP A 8 48.73 9.65 31.87
CA ASP A 8 47.41 9.48 31.27
C ASP A 8 47.34 8.12 30.55
N GLY A 9 47.31 7.06 31.36
CA GLY A 9 46.89 5.74 30.89
C GLY A 9 45.36 5.71 30.66
N PRO A 10 44.83 4.78 29.86
CA PRO A 10 43.39 4.64 29.66
C PRO A 10 42.69 4.50 31.03
N LYS A 11 41.61 5.29 31.24
CA LYS A 11 40.82 5.29 32.47
C LYS A 11 40.04 3.98 32.61
N THR A 12 40.70 2.93 33.11
CA THR A 12 40.10 1.61 33.34
C THR A 12 39.76 1.40 34.82
N GLN A 13 38.58 0.87 35.12
CA GLN A 13 38.18 0.49 36.49
C GLN A 13 38.09 -1.04 36.61
N LYS A 14 38.71 -1.61 37.66
CA LYS A 14 38.59 -3.05 37.98
C LYS A 14 37.26 -3.33 38.67
N ARG A 15 36.53 -4.33 38.18
CA ARG A 15 35.31 -4.88 38.80
C ARG A 15 35.44 -6.40 38.90
N SER A 16 34.94 -6.97 39.99
CA SER A 16 34.87 -8.43 40.18
C SER A 16 33.47 -8.91 39.82
N VAL A 17 33.39 -9.95 39.01
CA VAL A 17 32.14 -10.59 38.58
C VAL A 17 32.24 -12.10 38.79
N VAL A 18 31.10 -12.74 39.04
CA VAL A 18 31.01 -14.19 39.27
C VAL A 18 30.46 -14.85 38.02
N PHE A 19 31.13 -15.89 37.54
CA PHE A 19 30.69 -16.72 36.42
C PHE A 19 30.45 -18.16 36.90
N PRO A 20 29.52 -18.90 36.27
CA PRO A 20 29.47 -20.35 36.38
C PRO A 20 30.80 -20.96 35.94
N ILE A 21 31.22 -22.04 36.62
CA ILE A 21 32.51 -22.71 36.37
C ILE A 21 32.64 -23.13 34.90
N GLU A 22 31.59 -23.73 34.35
CA GLU A 22 31.55 -24.19 32.96
C GLU A 22 31.74 -23.04 31.94
N THR A 23 31.20 -21.86 32.22
CA THR A 23 31.35 -20.68 31.36
C THR A 23 32.78 -20.16 31.37
N LEU A 24 33.43 -20.16 32.54
CA LEU A 24 34.84 -19.79 32.67
C LEU A 24 35.75 -20.75 31.87
N GLU A 25 35.51 -22.05 31.98
CA GLU A 25 36.26 -23.05 31.20
C GLU A 25 36.10 -22.86 29.69
N GLN A 26 34.90 -22.51 29.23
CA GLN A 26 34.66 -22.22 27.81
C GLN A 26 35.39 -20.96 27.35
N ILE A 27 35.38 -19.90 28.15
CA ILE A 27 36.11 -18.66 27.87
C ILE A 27 37.60 -18.92 27.80
N GLU A 28 38.16 -19.70 28.73
CA GLU A 28 39.59 -20.05 28.76
C GLU A 28 39.99 -20.89 27.54
N LYS A 29 39.18 -21.89 27.15
CA LYS A 29 39.40 -22.66 25.92
C LYS A 29 39.41 -21.76 24.68
N LEU A 30 38.48 -20.79 24.62
CA LEU A 30 38.36 -19.86 23.50
C LEU A 30 39.52 -18.86 23.46
N ALA A 31 39.95 -18.38 24.63
CA ALA A 31 41.11 -17.51 24.80
C ALA A 31 42.41 -18.21 24.38
N ALA A 32 42.60 -19.48 24.78
CA ALA A 32 43.72 -20.31 24.37
C ALA A 32 43.74 -20.53 22.84
N LYS A 33 42.58 -20.79 22.23
CA LYS A 33 42.45 -20.95 20.77
C LYS A 33 42.77 -19.67 20.00
N LYS A 34 42.38 -18.50 20.52
CA LYS A 34 42.65 -17.19 19.92
C LYS A 34 44.02 -16.61 20.31
N ASN A 35 44.76 -17.26 21.22
CA ASN A 35 46.02 -16.80 21.78
C ASN A 35 45.94 -15.38 22.40
N VAL A 36 44.91 -15.18 23.23
CA VAL A 36 44.64 -13.94 23.96
C VAL A 36 44.28 -14.25 25.42
N PHE A 37 44.22 -13.23 26.28
CA PHE A 37 43.80 -13.44 27.67
C PHE A 37 42.27 -13.57 27.77
N ALA A 38 41.82 -14.37 28.74
CA ALA A 38 40.38 -14.51 29.05
C ALA A 38 39.72 -13.14 29.34
N SER A 39 40.45 -12.21 29.96
CA SER A 39 39.96 -10.84 30.21
C SER A 39 39.64 -10.07 28.92
N ASP A 40 40.37 -10.31 27.84
CA ASP A 40 40.16 -9.60 26.57
C ASP A 40 38.96 -10.17 25.83
N ILE A 41 38.75 -11.49 25.92
CA ILE A 41 37.52 -12.14 25.46
C ILE A 41 36.30 -11.60 26.23
N ILE A 42 36.38 -11.52 27.56
CA ILE A 42 35.27 -11.01 28.38
C ILE A 42 34.94 -9.56 28.02
N ARG A 43 35.96 -8.70 27.85
CA ARG A 43 35.75 -7.31 27.39
C ARG A 43 35.11 -7.27 26.00
N GLU A 44 35.61 -8.05 25.05
CA GLU A 44 35.07 -8.13 23.68
C GLU A 44 33.58 -8.53 23.68
N PHE A 45 33.19 -9.52 24.50
CA PHE A 45 31.81 -9.94 24.62
C PHE A 45 30.93 -8.92 25.34
N VAL A 46 31.44 -8.25 26.38
CA VAL A 46 30.72 -7.17 27.06
C VAL A 46 30.49 -6.00 26.11
N ASP A 47 31.51 -5.57 25.36
CA ASP A 47 31.40 -4.49 24.39
C ASP A 47 30.38 -4.84 23.29
N LYS A 48 30.39 -6.08 22.80
CA LYS A 48 29.38 -6.56 21.84
C LYS A 48 27.97 -6.63 22.44
N GLY A 49 27.83 -7.11 23.66
CA GLY A 49 26.54 -7.20 24.35
C GLY A 49 25.92 -5.83 24.61
N LEU A 50 26.74 -4.86 25.03
CA LEU A 50 26.33 -3.47 25.21
C LEU A 50 25.96 -2.82 23.86
N ALA A 51 26.67 -3.15 22.78
CA ALA A 51 26.34 -2.66 21.45
C ALA A 51 25.03 -3.26 20.91
N ILE A 52 24.74 -4.54 21.14
CA ILE A 52 23.48 -5.21 20.71
C ILE A 52 22.25 -4.51 21.27
N ASN A 53 22.23 -4.21 22.57
CA ASN A 53 21.11 -3.48 23.19
C ASN A 53 20.91 -2.10 22.54
N SER A 54 22.00 -1.43 22.16
CA SER A 54 21.93 -0.19 21.39
C SER A 54 21.39 -0.41 19.97
N TYR A 55 21.74 -1.50 19.29
CA TYR A 55 21.21 -1.83 17.97
C TYR A 55 19.73 -2.21 18.00
N GLU A 56 19.26 -2.92 19.03
CA GLU A 56 17.83 -3.27 19.19
C GLU A 56 16.97 -2.01 19.35
N GLU A 57 17.37 -1.06 20.22
CA GLU A 57 16.70 0.24 20.35
C GLU A 57 16.69 1.03 19.03
N ASN A 58 17.77 0.94 18.24
CA ASN A 58 17.86 1.57 16.93
C ASN A 58 16.93 0.89 15.91
N ILE A 59 16.78 -0.44 15.94
CA ILE A 59 15.87 -1.18 15.05
C ILE A 59 14.41 -0.80 15.33
N ASP A 60 14.02 -0.70 16.61
CA ASP A 60 12.68 -0.28 16.99
C ASP A 60 12.39 1.14 16.52
N THR A 61 13.37 2.04 16.70
CA THR A 61 13.27 3.43 16.23
C THR A 61 13.13 3.51 14.70
N ILE A 62 13.96 2.77 13.96
CA ILE A 62 13.90 2.71 12.49
C ILE A 62 12.55 2.13 12.03
N THR A 63 12.07 1.07 12.69
CA THR A 63 10.80 0.43 12.39
C THR A 63 9.64 1.41 12.59
N ALA A 64 9.63 2.16 13.69
CA ALA A 64 8.64 3.20 13.95
C ALA A 64 8.64 4.29 12.88
N ILE A 65 9.82 4.77 12.46
CA ILE A 65 9.97 5.77 11.40
C ILE A 65 9.41 5.22 10.07
N ILE A 66 9.76 3.99 9.70
CA ILE A 66 9.27 3.35 8.47
C ILE A 66 7.75 3.24 8.50
N HIS A 67 7.16 2.78 9.60
CA HIS A 67 5.71 2.68 9.73
C HIS A 67 5.02 4.04 9.60
N GLN A 68 5.57 5.07 10.27
CA GLN A 68 5.03 6.42 10.19
C GLN A 68 5.09 6.99 8.76
N GLU A 69 6.20 6.77 8.05
CA GLU A 69 6.37 7.24 6.67
C GLU A 69 5.42 6.51 5.70
N ILE A 70 5.25 5.19 5.88
CA ILE A 70 4.30 4.40 5.10
C ILE A 70 2.87 4.87 5.37
N GLU A 71 2.48 5.08 6.63
CA GLU A 71 1.14 5.54 6.99
C GLU A 71 0.85 6.93 6.40
N SER A 72 1.81 7.85 6.52
CA SER A 72 1.73 9.19 5.93
C SER A 72 1.53 9.12 4.41
N SER A 73 2.33 8.29 3.73
CA SER A 73 2.26 8.09 2.29
C SER A 73 0.91 7.48 1.85
N ILE A 74 0.46 6.42 2.54
CA ILE A 74 -0.83 5.78 2.26
C ILE A 74 -1.98 6.76 2.47
N LYS A 75 -1.95 7.56 3.55
CA LYS A 75 -2.99 8.54 3.84
C LYS A 75 -3.04 9.64 2.78
N ALA A 76 -1.89 10.13 2.32
CA ALA A 76 -1.81 11.12 1.24
C ALA A 76 -2.39 10.55 -0.07
N LEU A 77 -2.03 9.32 -0.42
CA LEU A 77 -2.56 8.62 -1.61
C LEU A 77 -4.07 8.38 -1.50
N ALA A 78 -4.57 7.94 -0.34
CA ALA A 78 -5.99 7.72 -0.09
C ALA A 78 -6.79 9.02 -0.24
N ASN A 79 -6.30 10.13 0.30
CA ASN A 79 -6.94 11.44 0.17
C ASN A 79 -6.98 11.90 -1.30
N ARG A 80 -5.88 11.72 -2.04
CA ARG A 80 -5.84 12.04 -3.47
C ARG A 80 -6.81 11.16 -4.26
N LEU A 81 -6.87 9.86 -3.96
CA LEU A 81 -7.78 8.92 -4.59
C LEU A 81 -9.25 9.31 -4.33
N ALA A 82 -9.60 9.63 -3.09
CA ALA A 82 -10.94 10.11 -2.74
C ALA A 82 -11.30 11.39 -3.52
N GLY A 83 -10.35 12.33 -3.63
CA GLY A 83 -10.52 13.55 -4.42
C GLY A 83 -10.74 13.27 -5.91
N MET A 84 -10.02 12.31 -6.49
CA MET A 84 -10.21 11.90 -7.89
C MET A 84 -11.55 11.20 -8.11
N ILE A 85 -11.95 10.29 -7.21
CA ILE A 85 -13.26 9.62 -7.27
C ILE A 85 -14.38 10.67 -7.25
N ASN A 86 -14.33 11.65 -6.35
CA ASN A 86 -15.34 12.71 -6.30
C ASN A 86 -15.44 13.49 -7.62
N ARG A 87 -14.29 13.83 -8.23
CA ARG A 87 -14.27 14.52 -9.54
C ARG A 87 -14.85 13.66 -10.66
N ILE A 88 -14.49 12.37 -10.72
CA ILE A 88 -15.04 11.43 -11.70
C ILE A 88 -16.55 11.30 -11.53
N THR A 89 -17.04 11.18 -10.30
CA THR A 89 -18.49 11.14 -10.01
C THR A 89 -19.20 12.39 -10.52
N ILE A 90 -18.66 13.58 -10.27
CA ILE A 90 -19.24 14.85 -10.76
C ILE A 90 -19.27 14.89 -12.29
N ILE A 91 -18.16 14.54 -12.96
CA ILE A 91 -18.08 14.53 -14.42
C ILE A 91 -19.06 13.49 -15.00
N SER A 92 -19.11 12.30 -14.42
CA SER A 92 -20.03 11.24 -14.85
C SER A 92 -21.49 11.66 -14.68
N ALA A 93 -21.84 12.31 -13.57
CA ALA A 93 -23.19 12.83 -13.34
C ALA A 93 -23.53 13.95 -14.34
N ALA A 94 -22.59 14.86 -14.61
CA ALA A 94 -22.77 15.90 -15.61
C ALA A 94 -23.01 15.32 -17.02
N GLY A 95 -22.24 14.31 -17.44
CA GLY A 95 -22.45 13.61 -18.71
C GLY A 95 -23.79 12.88 -18.77
N TYR A 96 -24.18 12.22 -17.67
CA TYR A 96 -25.48 11.56 -17.56
C TYR A 96 -26.65 12.54 -17.66
N TYR A 97 -26.60 13.69 -16.98
CA TYR A 97 -27.63 14.74 -17.09
C TYR A 97 -27.64 15.42 -18.46
N ALA A 98 -26.47 15.63 -19.07
CA ALA A 98 -26.38 16.15 -20.43
C ALA A 98 -27.06 15.21 -21.43
N ASN A 99 -26.84 13.90 -21.32
CA ASN A 99 -27.50 12.90 -22.17
C ASN A 99 -29.02 12.91 -21.97
N ILE A 100 -29.50 13.01 -20.72
CA ILE A 100 -30.94 13.17 -20.45
C ILE A 100 -31.49 14.44 -21.10
N GLY A 101 -30.79 15.57 -20.96
CA GLY A 101 -31.19 16.84 -21.56
C GLY A 101 -31.29 16.75 -23.08
N ILE A 102 -30.26 16.22 -23.74
CA ILE A 102 -30.22 16.04 -25.20
C ILE A 102 -31.36 15.12 -25.66
N ILE A 103 -31.54 13.95 -25.04
CA ILE A 103 -32.59 13.02 -25.43
C ILE A 103 -33.96 13.64 -25.19
N SER A 104 -34.18 14.32 -24.06
CA SER A 104 -35.47 14.98 -23.79
C SER A 104 -35.80 16.03 -24.85
N ASP A 105 -34.80 16.80 -25.31
CA ASP A 105 -34.99 17.81 -26.34
C ASP A 105 -35.26 17.21 -27.73
N LEU A 106 -34.70 16.02 -28.02
CA LEU A 106 -34.83 15.34 -29.31
C LEU A 106 -36.08 14.47 -29.47
N ILE A 107 -36.70 13.99 -28.37
CA ILE A 107 -37.86 13.09 -28.43
C ILE A 107 -39.19 13.84 -28.47
N ASP A 108 -40.17 13.27 -29.16
CA ASP A 108 -41.56 13.77 -29.13
C ASP A 108 -42.10 13.80 -27.70
N LYS A 109 -42.89 14.83 -27.39
CA LYS A 109 -43.51 15.04 -26.06
C LYS A 109 -44.28 13.80 -25.55
N ASP A 110 -44.92 13.06 -26.45
CA ASP A 110 -45.67 11.85 -26.11
C ASP A 110 -44.79 10.67 -25.68
N ARG A 111 -43.49 10.71 -26.02
CA ARG A 111 -42.51 9.65 -25.69
C ARG A 111 -41.74 9.91 -24.40
N TYR A 112 -41.92 11.06 -23.74
CA TYR A 112 -41.27 11.39 -22.47
C TYR A 112 -41.53 10.33 -21.39
N SER A 113 -42.78 9.87 -21.27
CA SER A 113 -43.15 8.86 -20.27
C SER A 113 -42.46 7.51 -20.49
N SER A 114 -42.17 7.16 -21.76
CA SER A 114 -41.42 5.96 -22.12
C SER A 114 -39.93 6.14 -21.81
N PHE A 115 -39.37 7.31 -22.12
CA PHE A 115 -37.99 7.64 -21.80
C PHE A 115 -37.72 7.63 -20.29
N GLU A 116 -38.61 8.23 -19.48
CA GLU A 116 -38.51 8.20 -18.01
C GLU A 116 -38.50 6.78 -17.45
N LYS A 117 -39.34 5.88 -17.99
CA LYS A 117 -39.37 4.46 -17.59
C LYS A 117 -38.06 3.75 -17.93
N ILE A 118 -37.51 3.99 -19.11
CA ILE A 118 -36.24 3.40 -19.56
C ILE A 118 -35.08 3.89 -18.68
N GLU A 119 -35.00 5.19 -18.45
CA GLU A 119 -34.00 5.80 -17.56
C GLU A 119 -34.07 5.18 -16.16
N ARG A 120 -35.27 5.13 -15.56
CA ARG A 120 -35.47 4.55 -14.22
C ARG A 120 -35.02 3.09 -14.14
N LEU A 121 -35.28 2.28 -15.18
CA LEU A 121 -34.83 0.89 -15.22
C LEU A 121 -33.29 0.80 -15.33
N ALA A 122 -32.69 1.62 -16.19
CA ALA A 122 -31.24 1.70 -16.36
C ALA A 122 -30.54 2.10 -15.05
N ARG A 123 -31.07 3.11 -14.34
CA ARG A 123 -30.57 3.53 -13.03
C ARG A 123 -30.68 2.44 -11.98
N LYS A 124 -31.80 1.71 -11.94
CA LYS A 124 -31.99 0.57 -11.03
C LYS A 124 -30.96 -0.53 -11.28
N ARG A 125 -30.69 -0.86 -12.55
CA ARG A 125 -29.63 -1.83 -12.93
C ARG A 125 -28.25 -1.34 -12.52
N ALA A 126 -27.92 -0.06 -12.78
CA ALA A 126 -26.65 0.54 -12.37
C ALA A 126 -26.43 0.48 -10.86
N LEU A 127 -27.46 0.75 -10.05
CA LEU A 127 -27.39 0.63 -8.59
C LEU A 127 -27.17 -0.81 -8.12
N ASN A 128 -27.77 -1.79 -8.79
CA ASN A 128 -27.53 -3.19 -8.49
C ASN A 128 -26.05 -3.57 -8.72
N TYR A 129 -25.46 -3.12 -9.83
CA TYR A 129 -24.03 -3.35 -10.10
C TYR A 129 -23.13 -2.64 -9.08
N ALA A 130 -23.47 -1.42 -8.68
CA ALA A 130 -22.70 -0.66 -7.69
C ALA A 130 -22.67 -1.32 -6.30
N ASN A 131 -23.72 -2.08 -5.95
CA ASN A 131 -23.84 -2.79 -4.67
C ASN A 131 -23.23 -4.20 -4.69
N MET A 132 -22.78 -4.69 -5.85
CA MET A 132 -22.14 -6.00 -5.99
C MET A 132 -20.64 -5.93 -5.71
N LYS A 133 -20.03 -7.07 -5.36
CA LYS A 133 -18.56 -7.18 -5.29
C LYS A 133 -17.98 -6.92 -6.68
N SER A 134 -16.89 -6.15 -6.77
CA SER A 134 -16.39 -5.62 -8.05
C SER A 134 -16.07 -6.68 -9.11
N SER A 135 -15.63 -7.88 -8.72
CA SER A 135 -15.38 -9.01 -9.66
C SER A 135 -16.67 -9.55 -10.28
N ASP A 136 -17.74 -9.60 -9.49
CA ASP A 136 -19.02 -10.20 -9.88
C ASP A 136 -19.83 -9.15 -10.65
N ALA A 137 -19.76 -7.89 -10.24
CA ALA A 137 -20.38 -6.76 -10.94
C ALA A 137 -19.88 -6.63 -12.39
N LEU A 138 -18.55 -6.68 -12.60
CA LEU A 138 -17.95 -6.52 -13.92
C LEU A 138 -18.30 -7.68 -14.85
N SER A 139 -18.21 -8.91 -14.34
CA SER A 139 -18.55 -10.10 -15.12
C SER A 139 -20.03 -10.15 -15.49
N ILE A 140 -20.94 -9.76 -14.59
CA ILE A 140 -22.37 -9.69 -14.88
C ILE A 140 -22.67 -8.54 -15.84
N PHE A 141 -22.06 -7.37 -15.68
CA PHE A 141 -22.23 -6.24 -16.59
C PHE A 141 -21.77 -6.56 -18.02
N MET A 142 -20.61 -7.20 -18.18
CA MET A 142 -20.10 -7.58 -19.51
C MET A 142 -20.87 -8.74 -20.14
N ASN A 143 -21.56 -9.55 -19.33
CA ASN A 143 -22.36 -10.67 -19.81
C ASN A 143 -23.83 -10.34 -20.02
N ASP A 144 -24.28 -9.14 -19.64
CA ASP A 144 -25.64 -8.65 -19.86
C ASP A 144 -25.98 -8.66 -21.36
N GLU A 145 -27.11 -9.29 -21.71
CA GLU A 145 -27.52 -9.49 -23.10
C GLU A 145 -27.70 -8.17 -23.86
N GLU A 146 -28.18 -7.11 -23.21
CA GLU A 146 -28.32 -5.79 -23.83
C GLU A 146 -26.95 -5.17 -24.12
N MET A 147 -25.96 -5.39 -23.23
CA MET A 147 -24.60 -4.90 -23.41
C MET A 147 -23.88 -5.67 -24.53
N LYS A 148 -24.03 -6.99 -24.58
CA LYS A 148 -23.52 -7.82 -25.69
C LYS A 148 -24.07 -7.35 -27.03
N LYS A 149 -25.38 -7.13 -27.11
CA LYS A 149 -26.03 -6.63 -28.33
C LYS A 149 -25.50 -5.25 -28.73
N ALA A 150 -25.33 -4.32 -27.79
CA ALA A 150 -24.75 -3.00 -28.06
C ALA A 150 -23.27 -3.08 -28.52
N ILE A 151 -22.46 -3.96 -27.92
CA ILE A 151 -21.08 -4.22 -28.34
C ILE A 151 -21.04 -4.81 -29.75
N ASP A 152 -21.94 -5.75 -30.06
CA ASP A 152 -22.01 -6.40 -31.36
C ASP A 152 -22.48 -5.44 -32.46
N GLU A 153 -23.42 -4.54 -32.15
CA GLU A 153 -23.85 -3.46 -33.05
C GLU A 153 -22.70 -2.46 -33.34
N VAL A 154 -21.91 -2.12 -32.33
CA VAL A 154 -20.73 -1.24 -32.50
C VAL A 154 -19.58 -1.95 -33.24
N LYS A 155 -19.40 -3.26 -33.04
CA LYS A 155 -18.39 -4.08 -33.76
C LYS A 155 -18.84 -4.47 -35.17
N GLY A 156 -20.15 -4.49 -35.44
CA GLY A 156 -20.76 -4.81 -36.73
C GLY A 156 -20.89 -3.64 -37.70
N GLY A 157 -20.44 -2.43 -37.32
CA GLY A 157 -20.44 -1.23 -38.17
C GLY A 157 -19.36 -1.20 -39.27
N ALA A 158 -19.10 -2.33 -39.95
CA ALA A 158 -18.23 -2.39 -41.13
C ALA A 158 -18.70 -3.45 -42.15
N THR A 159 -20.00 -3.57 -42.37
CA THR A 159 -20.53 -4.01 -43.66
C THR A 159 -21.71 -3.13 -44.03
N SER A 160 -21.39 -2.06 -44.76
CA SER A 160 -22.30 -1.40 -45.67
C SER A 160 -22.96 -2.44 -46.58
N ASN A 161 -24.19 -2.83 -46.28
CA ASN A 161 -25.15 -3.11 -47.34
C ASN A 161 -26.03 -1.87 -47.45
N VAL A 162 -25.52 -0.92 -48.23
CA VAL A 162 -26.37 -0.02 -48.99
C VAL A 162 -27.16 -0.95 -49.90
N ASP A 163 -28.42 -1.21 -49.57
CA ASP A 163 -29.30 -1.85 -50.54
C ASP A 163 -29.65 -0.77 -51.55
N SER A 164 -28.92 -0.80 -52.66
CA SER A 164 -29.31 -0.14 -53.90
C SER A 164 -30.46 -0.95 -54.50
N ASP A 165 -31.58 -0.26 -54.73
CA ASP A 165 -32.77 -0.65 -55.52
C ASP A 165 -33.88 -1.41 -54.75
N VAL A 166 -34.93 -0.71 -54.29
CA VAL A 166 -36.24 -0.45 -54.95
C VAL A 166 -37.03 0.58 -54.14
#